data_AF-A0A3B9I5W7-F1
#
_entry.id   AF-A0A3B9I5W7-F1
#
_cell.length_a   1.000
_cell.length_b   1.000
_cell.length_c   1.000
_cell.angle_alpha   90.00
_cell.angle_beta   90.00
_cell.angle_gamma   90.00
#
_symmetry.space_group_name_H-M   'P 1'
#
loop_
_entity.id
_entity.type
_entity.pdbx_description
1 polymer ?
#
loop_
_entity_poly.entity_id
_entity_poly.type
_entity_poly.pdbx_seq_one_letter_code
_entity_poly.pdbx_strand_id
1 'polypeptide(L)'
;MKKSANNRREKRPTVNTNDIYSVPSNGTIYSPFSFKIDPMEQLILVNFEKDPDEFYNIFEFQQACDKIGKNYFLVIAYRNDGASDVYYQAGFPFGSQESVLNSASFFVRPLEKAKFEVDSDSLDASFVFEDKIGREIKVRVNERNRQNKEPFFLLAPIGAISKKPVSLPVYSLYEFSFAKQKYTDIEIVIGKVKHKPDTFPMPIERSRNYFTRYSADTFNVDWNSNFNGPLSPLTPDNNSKIEDNAITYEIEENGGHCEIKRMSTKNKKHMIAIDFHPAIPDIVSLRQEADINGTFSISTDHTAGSLHGNYKIRRVDNDIDFEIHPTGGWEPNESRLVLKIVFFVVKIFKEWPKSYVWNAKIRLDESGEPVMQSGWKRL
;
A
#
# COMPACT_ATOMS: atom_id res chain seq x y z
N MET A 1 -43.38 33.50 34.36
CA MET A 1 -43.64 32.32 33.49
C MET A 1 -42.52 32.21 32.46
N LYS A 2 -41.51 31.37 32.71
CA LYS A 2 -40.46 31.04 31.72
C LYS A 2 -40.89 29.76 31.00
N LYS A 3 -41.14 29.83 29.69
CA LYS A 3 -41.45 28.65 28.85
C LYS A 3 -40.15 27.91 28.55
N SER A 4 -40.10 26.65 28.97
CA SER A 4 -39.06 25.67 28.63
C SER A 4 -39.20 25.26 27.17
N ALA A 5 -38.14 25.45 26.38
CA ALA A 5 -38.04 24.96 25.01
C ALA A 5 -37.52 23.52 25.06
N ASN A 6 -38.42 22.57 24.79
CA ASN A 6 -38.17 21.15 24.78
C ASN A 6 -37.49 20.78 23.44
N ASN A 7 -36.18 20.55 23.45
CA ASN A 7 -35.40 20.21 22.26
C ASN A 7 -35.52 18.69 22.03
N ARG A 8 -36.56 18.26 21.30
CA ARG A 8 -36.66 16.88 20.78
C ARG A 8 -35.64 16.74 19.64
N ARG A 9 -34.52 16.07 19.92
CA ARG A 9 -33.67 15.48 18.89
C ARG A 9 -34.52 14.48 18.10
N GLU A 10 -34.84 14.82 16.86
CA GLU A 10 -35.32 13.85 15.88
C GLU A 10 -34.28 12.76 15.73
N LYS A 11 -34.62 11.55 16.20
CA LYS A 11 -33.90 10.33 15.83
C LYS A 11 -34.01 10.19 14.32
N ARG A 12 -32.87 10.23 13.62
CA ARG A 12 -32.79 9.78 12.23
C ARG A 12 -33.37 8.36 12.16
N PRO A 13 -34.17 8.03 11.12
CA PRO A 13 -34.72 6.70 10.99
C PRO A 13 -33.57 5.71 10.81
N THR A 14 -33.44 4.77 11.75
CA THR A 14 -32.69 3.55 11.57
C THR A 14 -33.39 2.73 10.49
N VAL A 15 -32.79 2.65 9.31
CA VAL A 15 -33.21 1.70 8.27
C VAL A 15 -33.17 0.31 8.90
N ASN A 16 -34.31 -0.39 8.85
CA ASN A 16 -34.40 -1.76 9.31
C ASN A 16 -33.59 -2.62 8.34
N THR A 17 -32.39 -3.08 8.76
CA THR A 17 -31.41 -3.78 7.91
C THR A 17 -31.87 -5.16 7.42
N ASN A 18 -32.96 -5.69 7.97
CA ASN A 18 -33.53 -6.99 7.59
C ASN A 18 -34.13 -7.06 6.17
N ASP A 19 -34.13 -5.97 5.40
CA ASP A 19 -34.84 -5.91 4.11
C ASP A 19 -33.93 -6.16 2.87
N ILE A 20 -32.63 -6.41 3.04
CA ILE A 20 -31.71 -6.56 1.89
C ILE A 20 -31.53 -8.00 1.39
N TYR A 21 -32.05 -9.00 2.10
CA TYR A 21 -31.87 -10.43 1.79
C TYR A 21 -33.16 -11.05 1.24
N SER A 22 -33.04 -12.01 0.32
CA SER A 22 -34.18 -12.73 -0.29
C SER A 22 -34.23 -14.22 0.02
N VAL A 23 -33.11 -14.79 0.47
CA VAL A 23 -33.00 -16.20 0.84
C VAL A 23 -32.33 -16.30 2.21
N PRO A 24 -32.62 -17.32 3.04
CA PRO A 24 -31.92 -17.54 4.29
C PRO A 24 -30.43 -17.82 4.07
N SER A 25 -29.59 -17.36 4.99
CA SER A 25 -28.17 -17.70 5.04
C SER A 25 -27.96 -19.22 5.17
N ASN A 26 -26.95 -19.74 4.48
CA ASN A 26 -26.44 -21.10 4.68
C ASN A 26 -25.21 -21.14 5.62
N GLY A 27 -24.88 -20.00 6.26
CA GLY A 27 -23.73 -19.84 7.14
C GLY A 27 -22.38 -19.67 6.43
N THR A 28 -22.39 -19.60 5.09
CA THR A 28 -21.20 -19.36 4.27
C THR A 28 -21.20 -17.93 3.75
N ILE A 29 -20.03 -17.32 3.69
CA ILE A 29 -19.83 -16.02 3.06
C ILE A 29 -18.80 -16.11 1.94
N TYR A 30 -18.85 -15.16 1.01
CA TYR A 30 -17.88 -15.03 -0.07
C TYR A 30 -17.26 -13.64 -0.01
N SER A 31 -15.95 -13.56 0.24
CA SER A 31 -15.24 -12.29 0.22
C SER A 31 -14.77 -11.98 -1.19
N PRO A 32 -15.10 -10.81 -1.76
CA PRO A 32 -14.56 -10.38 -3.05
C PRO A 32 -13.18 -9.71 -2.90
N PHE A 33 -12.57 -9.77 -1.70
CA PHE A 33 -11.37 -9.03 -1.36
C PHE A 33 -10.15 -9.90 -1.14
N SER A 34 -8.99 -9.35 -1.45
CA SER A 34 -7.71 -10.03 -1.29
C SER A 34 -6.63 -9.07 -0.77
N PHE A 35 -5.68 -9.60 -0.01
CA PHE A 35 -4.41 -8.95 0.26
C PHE A 35 -3.25 -9.74 -0.32
N LYS A 36 -2.24 -9.02 -0.81
CA LYS A 36 -0.92 -9.58 -1.13
C LYS A 36 0.14 -8.74 -0.43
N ILE A 37 0.93 -9.37 0.44
CA ILE A 37 2.04 -8.72 1.13
C ILE A 37 3.28 -8.77 0.22
N ASP A 38 3.89 -7.61 -0.04
CA ASP A 38 5.20 -7.51 -0.68
C ASP A 38 6.29 -7.72 0.39
N PRO A 39 7.25 -8.65 0.17
CA PRO A 39 8.26 -9.05 1.15
C PRO A 39 9.41 -8.05 1.31
N MET A 40 9.38 -6.90 0.63
CA MET A 40 10.32 -5.81 0.88
C MET A 40 10.26 -5.38 2.35
N GLU A 41 11.43 -5.32 2.98
CA GLU A 41 11.59 -4.93 4.38
C GLU A 41 12.24 -3.55 4.53
N GLN A 42 13.10 -3.15 3.58
CA GLN A 42 13.88 -1.91 3.65
C GLN A 42 14.08 -1.32 2.26
N LEU A 43 14.18 0.00 2.19
CA LEU A 43 14.51 0.71 0.96
C LEU A 43 15.27 2.01 1.19
N ILE A 44 16.09 2.40 0.22
CA ILE A 44 16.74 3.70 0.14
C ILE A 44 16.69 4.22 -1.29
N LEU A 45 16.30 5.48 -1.46
CA LEU A 45 16.34 6.21 -2.73
C LEU A 45 17.46 7.23 -2.69
N VAL A 46 18.36 7.16 -3.67
CA VAL A 46 19.47 8.08 -3.87
C VAL A 46 19.20 8.87 -5.15
N ASN A 47 18.76 10.12 -4.99
CA ASN A 47 18.51 11.05 -6.09
C ASN A 47 19.80 11.80 -6.47
N PHE A 48 20.04 11.94 -7.78
CA PHE A 48 21.10 12.73 -8.38
C PHE A 48 20.58 13.39 -9.68
N GLU A 49 19.32 13.83 -9.66
CA GLU A 49 18.60 14.40 -10.80
C GLU A 49 19.19 15.73 -11.28
N LYS A 50 19.89 16.47 -10.39
CA LYS A 50 20.61 17.70 -10.76
C LYS A 50 22.00 17.44 -11.35
N ASP A 51 22.48 16.20 -11.30
CA ASP A 51 23.76 15.75 -11.85
C ASP A 51 23.61 14.35 -12.46
N PRO A 52 22.70 14.16 -13.44
CA PRO A 52 22.31 12.84 -13.91
C PRO A 52 23.43 12.17 -14.73
N ASP A 53 23.41 10.84 -14.76
CA ASP A 53 24.11 10.07 -15.79
C ASP A 53 23.38 10.21 -17.14
N GLU A 54 24.02 9.75 -18.21
CA GLU A 54 23.40 9.63 -19.53
C GLU A 54 22.06 8.90 -19.48
N PHE A 55 21.97 7.82 -18.69
CA PHE A 55 20.76 7.00 -18.61
C PHE A 55 19.95 7.21 -17.33
N TYR A 56 20.61 7.41 -16.19
CA TYR A 56 19.98 7.30 -14.88
C TYR A 56 20.03 8.61 -14.08
N ASN A 57 19.05 8.80 -13.20
CA ASN A 57 18.97 9.96 -12.32
C ASN A 57 18.58 9.64 -10.86
N ILE A 58 18.10 8.43 -10.60
CA ILE A 58 17.76 7.94 -9.26
C ILE A 58 18.12 6.45 -9.20
N PHE A 59 18.70 6.02 -8.08
CA PHE A 59 18.76 4.61 -7.71
C PHE A 59 17.92 4.36 -6.47
N GLU A 60 17.08 3.34 -6.52
CA GLU A 60 16.40 2.79 -5.35
C GLU A 60 16.95 1.41 -5.06
N PHE A 61 17.43 1.21 -3.84
CA PHE A 61 17.96 -0.06 -3.37
C PHE A 61 17.03 -0.65 -2.34
N GLN A 62 16.62 -1.90 -2.56
CA GLN A 62 15.63 -2.61 -1.77
C GLN A 62 16.25 -3.88 -1.18
N GLN A 63 15.89 -4.18 0.06
CA GLN A 63 16.11 -5.48 0.69
C GLN A 63 14.76 -6.15 0.93
N ALA A 64 14.66 -7.42 0.54
CA ALA A 64 13.52 -8.29 0.84
C ALA A 64 14.01 -9.57 1.52
N CYS A 65 13.13 -10.21 2.28
CA CYS A 65 13.42 -11.47 2.96
C CYS A 65 12.47 -12.55 2.44
N ASP A 66 13.02 -13.72 2.09
CA ASP A 66 12.20 -14.85 1.66
C ASP A 66 11.53 -15.58 2.84
N LYS A 67 10.73 -16.60 2.55
CA LYS A 67 10.02 -17.38 3.57
C LYS A 67 10.92 -18.14 4.53
N ILE A 68 12.18 -18.40 4.17
CA ILE A 68 13.16 -19.11 5.01
C ILE A 68 14.10 -18.14 5.75
N GLY A 69 13.91 -16.83 5.62
CA GLY A 69 14.68 -15.82 6.33
C GLY A 69 15.94 -15.36 5.60
N LYS A 70 16.11 -15.70 4.31
CA LYS A 70 17.26 -15.27 3.52
C LYS A 70 16.99 -13.90 2.89
N ASN A 71 17.96 -13.00 3.04
CA ASN A 71 17.90 -11.67 2.46
C ASN A 71 18.27 -11.70 0.97
N TYR A 72 17.53 -10.92 0.19
CA TYR A 72 17.74 -10.66 -1.22
C TYR A 72 17.75 -9.17 -1.50
N PHE A 73 18.54 -8.78 -2.49
CA PHE A 73 18.71 -7.40 -2.90
C PHE A 73 18.25 -7.14 -4.33
N LEU A 74 17.75 -5.93 -4.53
CA LEU A 74 17.35 -5.41 -5.82
C LEU A 74 17.68 -3.91 -5.89
N VAL A 75 18.07 -3.45 -7.08
CA VAL A 75 18.27 -2.04 -7.41
C VAL A 75 17.33 -1.67 -8.56
N ILE A 76 16.50 -0.65 -8.36
CA ILE A 76 15.75 0.02 -9.44
C ILE A 76 16.58 1.23 -9.87
N ALA A 77 17.01 1.24 -11.12
CA ALA A 77 17.63 2.38 -11.77
C ALA A 77 16.57 3.13 -12.58
N TYR A 78 16.16 4.31 -12.09
CA TYR A 78 15.22 5.16 -12.79
C TYR A 78 15.94 5.91 -13.91
N ARG A 79 15.33 5.87 -15.09
CA ARG A 79 15.90 6.46 -16.29
C ARG A 79 15.43 7.88 -16.52
N ASN A 80 16.23 8.65 -17.25
CA ASN A 80 15.90 10.02 -17.67
C ASN A 80 14.64 10.10 -18.55
N ASP A 81 14.29 9.02 -19.24
CA ASP A 81 13.08 8.92 -20.07
C ASP A 81 11.83 8.46 -19.29
N GLY A 82 11.94 8.28 -17.97
CA GLY A 82 10.85 7.84 -17.09
C GLY A 82 10.59 6.33 -17.07
N ALA A 83 11.38 5.54 -17.79
CA ALA A 83 11.38 4.08 -17.66
C ALA A 83 12.26 3.63 -16.48
N SER A 84 12.28 2.32 -16.20
CA SER A 84 13.10 1.75 -15.11
C SER A 84 13.83 0.49 -15.56
N ASP A 85 15.08 0.34 -15.14
CA ASP A 85 15.82 -0.92 -15.24
C ASP A 85 15.98 -1.50 -13.83
N VAL A 86 15.63 -2.77 -13.65
CA VAL A 86 15.58 -3.47 -12.36
C VAL A 86 16.67 -4.54 -12.35
N TYR A 87 17.65 -4.39 -11.46
CA TYR A 87 18.78 -5.30 -11.30
C TYR A 87 18.62 -6.06 -9.98
N TYR A 88 18.54 -7.40 -10.02
CA TYR A 88 18.12 -8.17 -8.84
C TYR A 88 18.86 -9.49 -8.69
N GLN A 89 19.00 -9.94 -7.43
CA GLN A 89 19.58 -11.24 -7.13
C GLN A 89 18.68 -12.38 -7.62
N ALA A 90 19.28 -13.44 -8.16
CA ALA A 90 18.53 -14.62 -8.55
C ALA A 90 17.76 -15.19 -7.34
N GLY A 91 16.44 -15.32 -7.49
CA GLY A 91 15.54 -15.74 -6.41
C GLY A 91 14.95 -14.60 -5.56
N PHE A 92 15.17 -13.33 -5.92
CA PHE A 92 14.50 -12.20 -5.27
C PHE A 92 12.97 -12.40 -5.24
N PRO A 93 12.33 -12.28 -4.07
CA PRO A 93 10.89 -12.52 -3.95
C PRO A 93 10.12 -11.26 -4.37
N PHE A 94 9.75 -11.17 -5.65
CA PHE A 94 9.04 -9.99 -6.16
C PHE A 94 7.64 -9.82 -5.54
N GLY A 95 7.28 -8.57 -5.27
CA GLY A 95 5.93 -8.12 -4.98
C GLY A 95 5.22 -7.63 -6.24
N SER A 96 5.04 -6.32 -6.34
CA SER A 96 4.28 -5.66 -7.43
C SER A 96 5.10 -4.68 -8.27
N GLN A 97 6.44 -4.80 -8.21
CA GLN A 97 7.41 -3.96 -8.93
C GLN A 97 7.08 -3.86 -10.42
N GLU A 98 6.66 -4.96 -11.07
CA GLU A 98 6.30 -4.97 -12.50
C GLU A 98 5.10 -4.07 -12.83
N SER A 99 4.11 -4.00 -11.95
CA SER A 99 2.88 -3.23 -12.18
C SER A 99 2.94 -1.77 -11.72
N VAL A 100 3.84 -1.44 -10.79
CA VAL A 100 3.98 -0.08 -10.26
C VAL A 100 5.01 0.76 -11.03
N LEU A 101 5.98 0.11 -11.68
CA LEU A 101 7.01 0.78 -12.47
C LEU A 101 6.58 0.98 -13.93
N ASN A 102 7.06 2.07 -14.55
CA ASN A 102 6.79 2.36 -15.95
C ASN A 102 7.82 1.66 -16.86
N SER A 103 7.35 0.86 -17.81
CA SER A 103 8.19 0.20 -18.83
C SER A 103 9.44 -0.49 -18.25
N ALA A 104 9.25 -1.25 -17.17
CA ALA A 104 10.34 -1.87 -16.44
C ALA A 104 11.03 -3.00 -17.22
N SER A 105 12.35 -3.00 -17.22
CA SER A 105 13.18 -4.11 -17.73
C SER A 105 13.91 -4.80 -16.59
N PHE A 106 13.96 -6.14 -16.59
CA PHE A 106 14.47 -6.93 -15.47
C PHE A 106 15.77 -7.66 -15.84
N PHE A 107 16.79 -7.52 -15.00
CA PHE A 107 18.13 -8.08 -15.20
C PHE A 107 18.63 -8.78 -13.94
N VAL A 108 18.93 -10.08 -14.05
CA VAL A 108 19.56 -10.81 -12.95
C VAL A 108 21.01 -10.32 -12.76
N ARG A 109 21.36 -9.93 -11.53
CA ARG A 109 22.73 -9.53 -11.13
C ARG A 109 23.04 -10.07 -9.73
N PRO A 110 24.27 -10.53 -9.47
CA PRO A 110 24.58 -11.23 -8.23
C PRO A 110 24.62 -10.30 -7.00
N LEU A 111 24.93 -9.01 -7.18
CA LEU A 111 24.95 -8.01 -6.10
C LEU A 111 25.77 -8.47 -4.87
N GLU A 112 26.90 -9.17 -5.09
CA GLU A 112 27.63 -9.91 -4.03
C GLU A 112 28.14 -9.04 -2.88
N LYS A 113 28.39 -7.75 -3.15
CA LYS A 113 28.88 -6.77 -2.17
C LYS A 113 27.78 -5.82 -1.70
N ALA A 114 26.51 -6.16 -1.94
CA ALA A 114 25.40 -5.36 -1.51
C ALA A 114 25.19 -5.51 0.00
N LYS A 115 24.85 -4.40 0.65
CA LYS A 115 24.67 -4.30 2.09
C LYS A 115 23.60 -3.26 2.39
N PHE A 116 22.65 -3.58 3.27
CA PHE A 116 21.68 -2.64 3.81
C PHE A 116 21.59 -2.85 5.33
N GLU A 117 22.20 -1.95 6.10
CA GLU A 117 22.13 -1.97 7.55
C GLU A 117 21.70 -0.61 8.08
N VAL A 118 20.74 -0.62 9.00
CA VAL A 118 20.20 0.57 9.66
C VAL A 118 19.99 0.22 11.13
N ASP A 119 20.62 0.96 12.03
CA ASP A 119 20.44 0.78 13.48
C ASP A 119 20.08 2.11 14.17
N SER A 120 20.34 2.30 15.45
CA SER A 120 20.04 3.58 16.13
C SER A 120 21.11 4.67 15.91
N ASP A 121 22.33 4.31 15.51
CA ASP A 121 23.48 5.21 15.36
C ASP A 121 23.93 5.39 13.90
N SER A 122 23.72 4.39 13.04
CA SER A 122 24.31 4.32 11.72
C SER A 122 23.34 3.85 10.62
N LEU A 123 23.64 4.25 9.39
CA LEU A 123 23.08 3.69 8.16
C LEU A 123 24.28 3.35 7.26
N ASP A 124 24.32 2.12 6.79
CA ASP A 124 25.31 1.63 5.83
C ASP A 124 24.59 0.88 4.71
N ALA A 125 24.36 1.59 3.60
CA ALA A 125 23.77 1.04 2.40
C ALA A 125 24.79 1.11 1.25
N SER A 126 25.07 -0.02 0.61
CA SER A 126 25.96 -0.05 -0.55
C SER A 126 25.59 -1.16 -1.52
N PHE A 127 25.90 -0.94 -2.79
CA PHE A 127 25.77 -1.95 -3.84
C PHE A 127 26.76 -1.69 -4.97
N VAL A 128 27.16 -2.78 -5.62
CA VAL A 128 28.00 -2.76 -6.83
C VAL A 128 27.47 -3.80 -7.81
N PHE A 129 27.26 -3.42 -9.06
CA PHE A 129 26.84 -4.31 -10.15
C PHE A 129 27.17 -3.72 -11.52
N GLU A 130 27.08 -4.53 -12.58
CA GLU A 130 27.17 -4.05 -13.96
C GLU A 130 25.78 -3.77 -14.54
N ASP A 131 25.59 -2.61 -15.16
CA ASP A 131 24.33 -2.26 -15.81
C ASP A 131 24.09 -3.04 -17.11
N LYS A 132 22.97 -2.78 -17.80
CA LYS A 132 22.60 -3.49 -19.03
C LYS A 132 23.55 -3.28 -20.22
N ILE A 133 24.43 -2.27 -20.17
CA ILE A 133 25.45 -2.01 -21.20
C ILE A 133 26.88 -2.28 -20.69
N GLY A 134 27.03 -2.90 -19.52
CA GLY A 134 28.31 -3.33 -18.97
C GLY A 134 29.10 -2.25 -18.23
N ARG A 135 28.46 -1.15 -17.79
CA ARG A 135 29.11 -0.16 -16.92
C ARG A 135 28.98 -0.59 -15.46
N GLU A 136 30.08 -0.54 -14.71
CA GLU A 136 30.03 -0.74 -13.26
C GLU A 136 29.27 0.41 -12.59
N ILE A 137 28.25 0.09 -11.81
CA ILE A 137 27.55 1.01 -10.93
C ILE A 137 28.00 0.72 -9.51
N LYS A 138 28.44 1.75 -8.80
CA LYS A 138 28.81 1.69 -7.39
C LYS A 138 28.12 2.83 -6.64
N VAL A 139 27.34 2.47 -5.63
CA VAL A 139 26.72 3.44 -4.72
C VAL A 139 27.02 3.05 -3.29
N ARG A 140 27.35 4.05 -2.47
CA ARG A 140 27.54 3.91 -1.03
C ARG A 140 26.90 5.09 -0.31
N VAL A 141 26.16 4.81 0.74
CA VAL A 141 25.58 5.78 1.66
C VAL A 141 25.97 5.36 3.07
N ASN A 142 26.82 6.15 3.71
CA ASN A 142 27.19 5.96 5.11
C ASN A 142 26.74 7.17 5.91
N GLU A 143 25.79 7.00 6.82
CA GLU A 143 25.39 8.03 7.77
C GLU A 143 25.72 7.59 9.20
N ARG A 144 26.23 8.53 10.00
CA ARG A 144 26.59 8.31 11.41
C ARG A 144 25.79 9.24 12.32
N ASN A 145 25.87 9.03 13.64
CA ASN A 145 25.25 9.89 14.65
C ASN A 145 23.73 10.05 14.43
N ARG A 146 23.04 8.93 14.20
CA ARG A 146 21.59 8.88 13.98
C ARG A 146 20.77 8.92 15.26
N GLN A 147 21.39 8.88 16.44
CA GLN A 147 20.70 8.87 17.74
C GLN A 147 19.74 10.07 17.94
N ASN A 148 20.01 11.19 17.26
CA ASN A 148 19.18 12.41 17.31
C ASN A 148 18.26 12.56 16.08
N LYS A 149 17.98 11.47 15.35
CA LYS A 149 16.96 11.47 14.30
C LYS A 149 15.60 11.16 14.89
N GLU A 150 14.58 11.78 14.32
CA GLU A 150 13.19 11.48 14.63
C GLU A 150 12.52 10.98 13.35
N PRO A 151 12.63 9.68 13.04
CA PRO A 151 11.95 9.11 11.88
C PRO A 151 10.44 9.34 11.91
N PHE A 152 9.80 9.16 10.77
CA PHE A 152 8.36 9.37 10.63
C PHE A 152 7.70 8.27 9.81
N PHE A 153 6.37 8.20 9.89
CA PHE A 153 5.59 7.30 9.05
C PHE A 153 5.23 7.98 7.74
N LEU A 154 5.32 7.24 6.64
CA LEU A 154 4.91 7.70 5.33
C LEU A 154 4.13 6.61 4.58
N LEU A 155 2.92 6.94 4.11
CA LEU A 155 2.29 6.16 3.05
C LEU A 155 2.90 6.57 1.71
N ALA A 156 3.65 5.67 1.09
CA ALA A 156 4.36 5.95 -0.15
C ALA A 156 3.37 6.20 -1.31
N PRO A 157 3.54 7.26 -2.13
CA PRO A 157 2.62 7.59 -3.21
C PRO A 157 2.92 6.79 -4.49
N ILE A 158 3.24 5.50 -4.35
CA ILE A 158 3.69 4.63 -5.45
C ILE A 158 2.60 4.50 -6.54
N GLY A 159 1.32 4.49 -6.14
CA GLY A 159 0.21 4.45 -7.08
C GLY A 159 0.07 5.68 -7.99
N ALA A 160 0.74 6.80 -7.70
CA ALA A 160 0.58 8.03 -8.48
C ALA A 160 1.10 7.91 -9.93
N ILE A 161 2.11 7.05 -10.14
CA ILE A 161 2.77 6.89 -11.44
C ILE A 161 2.17 5.78 -12.30
N SER A 162 1.39 4.86 -11.72
CA SER A 162 0.81 3.75 -12.46
C SER A 162 -0.30 4.23 -13.42
N LYS A 163 -0.18 3.84 -14.69
CA LYS A 163 -1.19 4.12 -15.73
C LYS A 163 -2.26 3.03 -15.84
N LYS A 164 -1.92 1.81 -15.41
CA LYS A 164 -2.80 0.62 -15.47
C LYS A 164 -2.68 -0.12 -14.13
N PRO A 165 -3.31 0.39 -13.07
CA PRO A 165 -3.17 -0.23 -11.75
C PRO A 165 -3.74 -1.64 -11.75
N VAL A 166 -3.04 -2.56 -11.08
CA VAL A 166 -3.50 -3.95 -10.89
C VAL A 166 -3.96 -4.22 -9.46
N SER A 167 -3.68 -3.29 -8.55
CA SER A 167 -4.00 -3.30 -7.11
C SER A 167 -4.12 -1.85 -6.62
N LEU A 168 -4.65 -1.64 -5.41
CA LEU A 168 -4.39 -0.41 -4.65
C LEU A 168 -3.19 -0.65 -3.72
N PRO A 169 -2.04 0.00 -3.96
CA PRO A 169 -0.86 -0.19 -3.13
C PRO A 169 -0.98 0.60 -1.81
N VAL A 170 -1.00 -0.10 -0.68
CA VAL A 170 -0.89 0.50 0.67
C VAL A 170 0.52 0.24 1.19
N TYR A 171 1.46 1.10 0.77
CA TYR A 171 2.90 0.92 1.00
C TYR A 171 3.34 1.78 2.19
N SER A 172 3.47 1.14 3.35
CA SER A 172 3.76 1.79 4.62
C SER A 172 5.25 1.82 4.86
N LEU A 173 5.82 3.02 4.92
CA LEU A 173 7.22 3.25 5.24
C LEU A 173 7.33 3.70 6.70
N TYR A 174 7.71 2.76 7.56
CA TYR A 174 8.03 3.05 8.95
C TYR A 174 9.49 3.46 9.07
N GLU A 175 9.80 4.18 10.14
CA GLU A 175 11.14 4.72 10.37
C GLU A 175 11.71 5.48 9.15
N PHE A 176 10.83 6.18 8.41
CA PHE A 176 11.22 6.93 7.24
C PHE A 176 12.03 8.17 7.65
N SER A 177 13.15 8.42 6.97
CA SER A 177 14.01 9.57 7.25
C SER A 177 14.79 10.02 6.02
N PHE A 178 15.26 11.27 6.06
CA PHE A 178 16.19 11.83 5.07
C PHE A 178 17.63 11.75 5.59
N ALA A 179 18.61 11.50 4.73
CA ALA A 179 20.02 11.48 5.13
C ALA A 179 20.54 12.89 5.46
N LYS A 180 21.13 13.09 6.66
CA LYS A 180 21.64 14.39 7.12
C LYS A 180 22.97 14.70 6.46
N GLN A 181 23.10 15.86 5.81
CA GLN A 181 24.33 16.22 5.07
C GLN A 181 25.58 16.24 5.96
N LYS A 182 25.44 16.70 7.21
CA LYS A 182 26.57 16.84 8.14
C LYS A 182 27.25 15.51 8.51
N TYR A 183 26.49 14.42 8.50
CA TYR A 183 26.94 13.13 9.01
C TYR A 183 26.84 12.01 7.97
N THR A 184 26.59 12.37 6.70
CA THR A 184 26.41 11.39 5.63
C THR A 184 27.44 11.60 4.52
N ASP A 185 28.15 10.53 4.21
CA ASP A 185 28.97 10.39 3.01
C ASP A 185 28.17 9.60 1.95
N ILE A 186 27.99 10.18 0.76
CA ILE A 186 27.34 9.52 -0.38
C ILE A 186 28.30 9.48 -1.55
N GLU A 187 28.58 8.28 -2.05
CA GLU A 187 29.37 8.03 -3.26
C GLU A 187 28.45 7.44 -4.33
N ILE A 188 28.44 8.06 -5.52
CA ILE A 188 27.72 7.57 -6.71
C ILE A 188 28.73 7.54 -7.85
N VAL A 189 29.04 6.34 -8.36
CA VAL A 189 29.95 6.15 -9.49
C VAL A 189 29.26 5.28 -10.53
N ILE A 190 29.22 5.75 -11.76
CA ILE A 190 28.69 5.01 -12.92
C ILE A 190 29.80 4.95 -13.97
N GLY A 191 30.25 3.74 -14.29
CA GLY A 191 31.50 3.50 -15.01
C GLY A 191 32.70 4.09 -14.26
N LYS A 192 33.20 5.23 -14.74
CA LYS A 192 34.32 5.98 -14.12
C LYS A 192 33.93 7.41 -13.72
N VAL A 193 32.66 7.77 -13.87
CA VAL A 193 32.15 9.12 -13.63
C VAL A 193 31.53 9.17 -12.24
N LYS A 194 31.86 10.22 -11.48
CA LYS A 194 31.29 10.48 -10.16
C LYS A 194 30.12 11.46 -10.30
N HIS A 195 29.03 11.20 -9.60
CA HIS A 195 27.85 12.05 -9.55
C HIS A 195 27.60 12.57 -8.12
N LYS A 196 26.94 13.72 -8.03
CA LYS A 196 26.58 14.35 -6.75
C LYS A 196 25.14 14.03 -6.35
N PRO A 197 24.90 13.66 -5.09
CA PRO A 197 23.53 13.49 -4.60
C PRO A 197 22.80 14.84 -4.53
N ASP A 198 21.50 14.80 -4.76
CA ASP A 198 20.65 15.97 -4.63
C ASP A 198 20.51 16.41 -3.17
N THR A 199 20.43 17.72 -2.97
CA THR A 199 20.16 18.33 -1.67
C THR A 199 18.69 18.72 -1.55
N PHE A 200 18.11 18.50 -0.37
CA PHE A 200 16.76 18.97 -0.07
C PHE A 200 16.78 20.48 0.17
N PRO A 201 15.88 21.27 -0.45
CA PRO A 201 15.98 22.73 -0.48
C PRO A 201 15.70 23.40 0.87
N MET A 202 15.10 22.70 1.82
CA MET A 202 14.74 23.23 3.13
C MET A 202 15.26 22.33 4.25
N PRO A 203 15.53 22.85 5.45
CA PRO A 203 15.88 22.00 6.57
C PRO A 203 14.68 21.15 7.04
N ILE A 204 14.91 19.87 7.29
CA ILE A 204 13.99 18.95 7.97
C ILE A 204 14.70 18.51 9.25
N GLU A 205 13.97 18.36 10.35
CA GLU A 205 14.56 18.01 11.67
C GLU A 205 15.70 18.95 12.09
N ARG A 206 15.55 20.27 11.84
CA ARG A 206 16.56 21.30 12.16
C ARG A 206 17.94 21.04 11.52
N SER A 207 17.99 20.29 10.43
CA SER A 207 19.23 19.92 9.75
C SER A 207 19.10 20.06 8.24
N ARG A 208 20.23 20.27 7.55
CA ARG A 208 20.28 20.17 6.09
C ARG A 208 20.33 18.70 5.71
N ASN A 209 19.48 18.31 4.76
CA ASN A 209 19.36 16.92 4.33
C ASN A 209 19.69 16.78 2.85
N TYR A 210 20.19 15.62 2.47
CA TYR A 210 20.12 15.19 1.08
C TYR A 210 18.66 14.86 0.74
N PHE A 211 18.33 14.83 -0.56
CA PHE A 211 17.07 14.26 -1.02
C PHE A 211 17.10 12.73 -1.07
N THR A 212 18.23 12.14 -0.63
CA THR A 212 18.35 10.74 -0.28
C THR A 212 17.47 10.42 0.93
N ARG A 213 16.60 9.43 0.77
CA ARG A 213 15.56 9.05 1.74
C ARG A 213 15.50 7.54 1.87
N TYR A 214 15.22 7.05 3.07
CA TYR A 214 15.20 5.63 3.34
C TYR A 214 14.15 5.29 4.40
N SER A 215 13.80 4.01 4.45
CA SER A 215 12.96 3.41 5.47
C SER A 215 13.61 2.12 5.92
N ALA A 216 13.78 1.99 7.24
CA ALA A 216 14.42 0.82 7.86
C ALA A 216 13.44 -0.34 8.07
N ASP A 217 12.14 -0.08 7.88
CA ASP A 217 11.07 -1.03 8.13
C ASP A 217 9.87 -0.68 7.24
N THR A 218 9.48 -1.60 6.38
CA THR A 218 8.35 -1.43 5.46
C THR A 218 7.29 -2.50 5.64
N PHE A 219 6.04 -2.11 5.44
CA PHE A 219 4.93 -3.04 5.31
C PHE A 219 4.05 -2.65 4.13
N ASN A 220 4.20 -3.42 3.06
CA ASN A 220 3.61 -3.09 1.77
C ASN A 220 2.54 -4.12 1.44
N VAL A 221 1.32 -3.65 1.24
CA VAL A 221 0.18 -4.51 0.97
C VAL A 221 -0.55 -4.01 -0.27
N ASP A 222 -0.73 -4.91 -1.23
CA ASP A 222 -1.62 -4.71 -2.35
C ASP A 222 -3.03 -5.15 -1.98
N TRP A 223 -3.97 -4.22 -2.05
CA TRP A 223 -5.38 -4.50 -1.84
C TRP A 223 -6.09 -4.77 -3.18
N ASN A 224 -6.82 -5.89 -3.23
CA ASN A 224 -7.62 -6.36 -4.36
C ASN A 224 -6.84 -6.41 -5.68
N SER A 225 -5.92 -7.37 -5.80
CA SER A 225 -5.29 -7.62 -7.10
C SER A 225 -6.35 -8.01 -8.14
N ASN A 226 -6.10 -7.70 -9.43
CA ASN A 226 -6.98 -8.12 -10.52
C ASN A 226 -7.25 -9.64 -10.43
N PHE A 227 -8.51 -10.02 -10.54
CA PHE A 227 -8.94 -11.40 -10.32
C PHE A 227 -9.96 -11.84 -11.38
N ASN A 228 -9.88 -13.10 -11.78
CA ASN A 228 -10.86 -13.75 -12.65
C ASN A 228 -10.95 -15.23 -12.25
N GLY A 229 -12.04 -15.63 -11.60
CA GLY A 229 -12.21 -17.00 -11.13
C GLY A 229 -13.35 -17.15 -10.11
N PRO A 230 -13.56 -18.37 -9.59
CA PRO A 230 -14.53 -18.63 -8.53
C PRO A 230 -14.09 -17.99 -7.21
N LEU A 231 -15.05 -17.53 -6.40
CA LEU A 231 -14.79 -17.16 -5.01
C LEU A 231 -14.91 -18.38 -4.11
N SER A 232 -13.98 -18.52 -3.17
CA SER A 232 -14.01 -19.62 -2.20
C SER A 232 -15.05 -19.35 -1.11
N PRO A 233 -15.83 -20.37 -0.71
CA PRO A 233 -16.72 -20.27 0.43
C PRO A 233 -15.91 -20.13 1.73
N LEU A 234 -16.36 -19.23 2.61
CA LEU A 234 -15.77 -19.01 3.92
C LEU A 234 -16.80 -19.27 5.01
N THR A 235 -16.44 -20.04 6.04
CA THR A 235 -17.33 -20.35 7.17
C THR A 235 -16.74 -19.76 8.46
N PRO A 236 -17.49 -18.90 9.19
CA PRO A 236 -17.05 -18.38 10.47
C PRO A 236 -16.77 -19.46 11.51
N ASP A 237 -15.76 -19.24 12.34
CA ASP A 237 -15.53 -20.00 13.55
C ASP A 237 -16.51 -19.59 14.68
N ASN A 238 -16.38 -20.24 15.85
CA ASN A 238 -17.22 -19.95 17.02
C ASN A 238 -17.05 -18.54 17.60
N ASN A 239 -16.04 -17.77 17.15
CA ASN A 239 -15.75 -16.41 17.61
C ASN A 239 -16.10 -15.35 16.55
N SER A 240 -16.89 -15.72 15.53
CA SER A 240 -17.23 -14.84 14.40
C SER A 240 -15.99 -14.33 13.65
N LYS A 241 -14.97 -15.19 13.52
CA LYS A 241 -13.75 -14.91 12.76
C LYS A 241 -13.53 -15.96 11.68
N ILE A 242 -12.85 -15.55 10.62
CA ILE A 242 -12.41 -16.44 9.54
C ILE A 242 -10.93 -16.15 9.29
N GLU A 243 -10.12 -17.20 9.18
CA GLU A 243 -8.75 -17.10 8.68
C GLU A 243 -8.66 -17.80 7.32
N ASP A 244 -8.32 -17.06 6.28
CA ASP A 244 -8.08 -17.59 4.93
C ASP A 244 -6.85 -16.92 4.32
N ASN A 245 -5.88 -17.71 3.85
CA ASN A 245 -4.69 -17.22 3.13
C ASN A 245 -3.97 -16.02 3.81
N ALA A 246 -3.79 -16.08 5.14
CA ALA A 246 -3.21 -15.01 5.97
C ALA A 246 -4.03 -13.71 6.05
N ILE A 247 -5.31 -13.75 5.66
CA ILE A 247 -6.31 -12.72 5.89
C ILE A 247 -7.20 -13.17 7.05
N THR A 248 -7.42 -12.28 8.00
CA THR A 248 -8.39 -12.47 9.07
C THR A 248 -9.61 -11.59 8.79
N TYR A 249 -10.78 -12.19 8.75
CA TYR A 249 -12.06 -11.50 8.66
C TYR A 249 -12.75 -11.50 10.02
N GLU A 250 -13.30 -10.35 10.42
CA GLU A 250 -14.21 -10.23 11.56
C GLU A 250 -15.63 -10.07 11.02
N ILE A 251 -16.52 -10.92 11.50
CA ILE A 251 -17.87 -11.08 10.99
C ILE A 251 -18.89 -10.54 12.00
N GLU A 252 -19.91 -9.86 11.49
CA GLU A 252 -21.07 -9.41 12.27
C GLU A 252 -22.31 -10.19 11.80
N GLU A 253 -23.18 -10.56 12.73
CA GLU A 253 -24.44 -11.23 12.41
C GLU A 253 -25.56 -10.20 12.25
N ASN A 254 -26.31 -10.30 11.15
CA ASN A 254 -27.43 -9.42 10.84
C ASN A 254 -28.61 -10.25 10.33
N GLY A 255 -29.61 -10.48 11.18
CA GLY A 255 -30.80 -11.24 10.81
C GLY A 255 -30.51 -12.69 10.38
N GLY A 256 -29.50 -13.33 10.97
CA GLY A 256 -29.04 -14.68 10.60
C GLY A 256 -28.04 -14.73 9.43
N HIS A 257 -27.73 -13.59 8.81
CA HIS A 257 -26.68 -13.47 7.79
C HIS A 257 -25.35 -13.05 8.40
N CYS A 258 -24.27 -13.55 7.83
CA CYS A 258 -22.90 -13.18 8.19
C CYS A 258 -22.41 -12.07 7.27
N GLU A 259 -21.97 -10.95 7.85
CA GLU A 259 -21.51 -9.77 7.13
C GLU A 259 -20.05 -9.47 7.47
N ILE A 260 -19.23 -9.10 6.48
CA ILE A 260 -17.81 -8.79 6.69
C ILE A 260 -17.68 -7.37 7.22
N LYS A 261 -17.44 -7.24 8.52
CA LYS A 261 -17.23 -5.96 9.18
C LYS A 261 -15.82 -5.42 8.96
N ARG A 262 -14.84 -6.32 8.99
CA ARG A 262 -13.42 -5.97 8.89
C ARG A 262 -12.65 -7.10 8.22
N MET A 263 -11.63 -6.73 7.44
CA MET A 263 -10.59 -7.64 6.98
C MET A 263 -9.22 -7.10 7.39
N SER A 264 -8.27 -7.99 7.69
CA SER A 264 -6.92 -7.59 8.09
C SER A 264 -5.87 -8.60 7.64
N THR A 265 -4.64 -8.15 7.49
CA THR A 265 -3.47 -9.02 7.31
C THR A 265 -2.26 -8.43 8.04
N LYS A 266 -1.28 -9.27 8.35
CA LYS A 266 -0.12 -8.89 9.16
C LYS A 266 1.14 -9.61 8.72
N ASN A 267 2.28 -8.99 8.99
CA ASN A 267 3.56 -9.69 9.06
C ASN A 267 3.96 -9.88 10.55
N LYS A 268 5.25 -10.12 10.83
CA LYS A 268 5.75 -10.32 12.19
C LYS A 268 5.67 -9.06 13.09
N LYS A 269 5.60 -7.87 12.48
CA LYS A 269 5.70 -6.58 13.18
C LYS A 269 4.47 -5.69 12.99
N HIS A 270 3.88 -5.74 11.80
CA HIS A 270 2.91 -4.76 11.31
C HIS A 270 1.63 -5.42 10.84
N MET A 271 0.53 -4.67 10.90
CA MET A 271 -0.80 -5.06 10.48
C MET A 271 -1.48 -3.92 9.72
N ILE A 272 -2.28 -4.31 8.73
CA ILE A 272 -3.21 -3.45 8.03
C ILE A 272 -4.62 -4.00 8.24
N ALA A 273 -5.58 -3.10 8.35
CA ALA A 273 -6.97 -3.47 8.41
C ALA A 273 -7.84 -2.54 7.58
N ILE A 274 -8.94 -3.09 7.08
CA ILE A 274 -9.98 -2.37 6.37
C ILE A 274 -11.29 -2.64 7.08
N ASP A 275 -11.88 -1.58 7.62
CA ASP A 275 -13.18 -1.59 8.27
C ASP A 275 -14.25 -1.10 7.29
N PHE A 276 -15.41 -1.75 7.27
CA PHE A 276 -16.54 -1.43 6.41
C PHE A 276 -17.74 -0.92 7.23
N HIS A 277 -18.39 0.13 6.74
CA HIS A 277 -19.61 0.66 7.36
C HIS A 277 -20.69 1.03 6.33
N PRO A 278 -21.86 0.35 6.30
CA PRO A 278 -22.16 -0.87 7.06
C PRO A 278 -21.21 -2.03 6.69
N ALA A 279 -21.29 -3.15 7.42
CA ALA A 279 -20.55 -4.36 7.07
C ALA A 279 -20.94 -4.83 5.66
N ILE A 280 -20.02 -5.52 4.97
CA ILE A 280 -20.29 -6.04 3.62
C ILE A 280 -21.26 -7.23 3.75
N PRO A 281 -22.41 -7.18 3.07
CA PRO A 281 -23.47 -8.17 3.24
C PRO A 281 -23.07 -9.55 2.70
N ASP A 282 -23.86 -10.56 3.07
CA ASP A 282 -23.87 -11.87 2.41
C ASP A 282 -24.33 -11.72 0.95
N ILE A 283 -23.35 -11.58 0.05
CA ILE A 283 -23.58 -11.16 -1.34
C ILE A 283 -24.46 -12.14 -2.12
N VAL A 284 -24.42 -13.45 -1.82
CA VAL A 284 -25.22 -14.45 -2.55
C VAL A 284 -26.69 -14.39 -2.14
N SER A 285 -26.98 -13.93 -0.93
CA SER A 285 -28.33 -13.87 -0.36
C SER A 285 -29.07 -12.57 -0.65
N LEU A 286 -28.41 -11.58 -1.25
CA LEU A 286 -29.00 -10.26 -1.55
C LEU A 286 -30.31 -10.39 -2.33
N ARG A 287 -31.31 -9.54 -2.06
CA ARG A 287 -32.51 -9.49 -2.89
C ARG A 287 -32.24 -8.87 -4.26
N GLN A 288 -33.11 -9.15 -5.22
CA GLN A 288 -33.11 -8.45 -6.49
C GLN A 288 -33.23 -6.93 -6.29
N GLU A 289 -32.53 -6.17 -7.12
CA GLU A 289 -32.51 -4.70 -7.10
C GLU A 289 -31.97 -4.10 -5.80
N ALA A 290 -31.27 -4.88 -4.96
CA ALA A 290 -30.55 -4.33 -3.82
C ALA A 290 -29.50 -3.31 -4.30
N ASP A 291 -29.54 -2.08 -3.74
CA ASP A 291 -28.54 -1.03 -3.94
C ASP A 291 -28.05 -0.57 -2.56
N ILE A 292 -26.82 -0.95 -2.22
CA ILE A 292 -26.20 -0.73 -0.92
C ILE A 292 -25.02 0.21 -1.12
N ASN A 293 -24.92 1.21 -0.26
CA ASN A 293 -23.84 2.19 -0.28
C ASN A 293 -23.25 2.26 1.13
N GLY A 294 -21.93 2.35 1.21
CA GLY A 294 -21.23 2.45 2.48
C GLY A 294 -19.87 3.10 2.34
N THR A 295 -19.14 3.12 3.43
CA THR A 295 -17.80 3.66 3.54
C THR A 295 -16.84 2.58 3.99
N PHE A 296 -15.56 2.76 3.68
CA PHE A 296 -14.50 1.94 4.24
C PHE A 296 -13.36 2.83 4.75
N SER A 297 -12.61 2.31 5.71
CA SER A 297 -11.39 2.94 6.22
C SER A 297 -10.25 1.93 6.27
N ILE A 298 -9.13 2.27 5.64
CA ILE A 298 -7.87 1.54 5.72
C ILE A 298 -7.04 2.17 6.85
N SER A 299 -6.60 1.32 7.78
CA SER A 299 -5.72 1.69 8.89
C SER A 299 -4.50 0.78 8.92
N THR A 300 -3.37 1.37 9.31
CA THR A 300 -2.11 0.67 9.61
C THR A 300 -1.83 0.76 11.11
N ASP A 301 -0.79 0.09 11.58
CA ASP A 301 -0.45 0.05 13.01
C ASP A 301 -0.43 1.43 13.67
N HIS A 302 -0.88 1.46 14.92
CA HIS A 302 -0.81 2.63 15.80
C HIS A 302 -1.45 3.91 15.23
N THR A 303 -2.35 3.79 14.25
CA THR A 303 -3.07 4.91 13.62
C THR A 303 -2.14 5.98 13.04
N ALA A 304 -0.98 5.61 12.49
CA ALA A 304 -0.03 6.55 11.87
C ALA A 304 -0.62 7.37 10.69
N GLY A 305 -1.78 6.94 10.22
CA GLY A 305 -2.77 7.72 9.48
C GLY A 305 -3.88 6.79 8.98
N SER A 306 -4.73 7.30 8.08
CA SER A 306 -5.80 6.49 7.48
C SER A 306 -6.12 6.91 6.04
N LEU A 307 -6.70 5.98 5.28
CA LEU A 307 -7.27 6.23 3.97
C LEU A 307 -8.75 5.84 4.01
N HIS A 308 -9.61 6.69 3.47
CA HIS A 308 -11.06 6.48 3.50
C HIS A 308 -11.64 6.51 2.09
N GLY A 309 -12.76 5.82 1.92
CA GLY A 309 -13.50 5.84 0.67
C GLY A 309 -14.92 5.33 0.82
N ASN A 310 -15.56 5.21 -0.33
CA ASN A 310 -16.92 4.70 -0.43
C ASN A 310 -16.92 3.37 -1.17
N TYR A 311 -17.92 2.55 -0.88
CA TYR A 311 -18.22 1.38 -1.66
C TYR A 311 -19.69 1.35 -2.05
N LYS A 312 -19.98 0.61 -3.11
CA LYS A 312 -21.33 0.42 -3.65
C LYS A 312 -21.52 -1.00 -4.13
N ILE A 313 -22.65 -1.59 -3.79
CA ILE A 313 -23.04 -2.95 -4.20
C ILE A 313 -24.41 -2.87 -4.85
N ARG A 314 -24.56 -3.48 -6.02
CA ARG A 314 -25.83 -3.58 -6.73
C ARG A 314 -26.07 -5.01 -7.18
N ARG A 315 -27.26 -5.55 -6.93
CA ARG A 315 -27.69 -6.82 -7.51
C ARG A 315 -28.71 -6.57 -8.62
N VAL A 316 -28.42 -7.09 -9.81
CA VAL A 316 -29.33 -7.10 -10.96
C VAL A 316 -29.31 -8.52 -11.54
N ASP A 317 -30.44 -9.21 -11.47
CA ASP A 317 -30.58 -10.62 -11.82
C ASP A 317 -29.56 -11.50 -11.07
N ASN A 318 -28.70 -12.21 -11.80
CA ASN A 318 -27.65 -13.06 -11.25
C ASN A 318 -26.29 -12.35 -11.20
N ASP A 319 -26.23 -11.08 -11.59
CA ASP A 319 -25.00 -10.28 -11.56
C ASP A 319 -25.03 -9.33 -10.35
N ILE A 320 -23.89 -9.26 -9.66
CA ILE A 320 -23.63 -8.35 -8.56
C ILE A 320 -22.47 -7.46 -8.96
N ASP A 321 -22.74 -6.16 -9.10
CA ASP A 321 -21.72 -5.14 -9.34
C ASP A 321 -21.22 -4.59 -7.99
N PHE A 322 -19.91 -4.58 -7.80
CA PHE A 322 -19.24 -4.03 -6.63
C PHE A 322 -18.25 -2.94 -7.06
N GLU A 323 -18.39 -1.74 -6.52
CA GLU A 323 -17.46 -0.63 -6.74
C GLU A 323 -16.82 -0.20 -5.41
N ILE A 324 -15.52 0.11 -5.45
CA ILE A 324 -14.76 0.72 -4.35
C ILE A 324 -14.01 1.94 -4.87
N HIS A 325 -14.16 3.07 -4.19
CA HIS A 325 -13.52 4.34 -4.55
C HIS A 325 -12.87 5.01 -3.32
N PRO A 326 -11.53 5.08 -3.24
CA PRO A 326 -10.81 5.84 -2.21
C PRO A 326 -11.00 7.37 -2.35
N THR A 327 -12.04 7.95 -1.76
CA THR A 327 -12.37 9.38 -1.95
C THR A 327 -11.62 10.34 -1.02
N GLY A 328 -11.15 9.88 0.14
CA GLY A 328 -10.53 10.73 1.18
C GLY A 328 -9.08 11.10 0.91
N GLY A 329 -8.36 10.28 0.13
CA GLY A 329 -6.90 10.36 0.05
C GLY A 329 -6.22 9.87 1.33
N TRP A 330 -4.91 10.06 1.44
CA TRP A 330 -4.17 9.76 2.66
C TRP A 330 -4.26 10.89 3.70
N GLU A 331 -4.65 10.53 4.92
CA GLU A 331 -4.69 11.41 6.08
C GLU A 331 -3.61 11.00 7.10
N PRO A 332 -2.42 11.63 7.08
CA PRO A 332 -1.36 11.32 8.03
C PRO A 332 -1.72 11.77 9.44
N ASN A 333 -1.42 10.94 10.44
CA ASN A 333 -1.51 11.29 11.86
C ASN A 333 -0.14 11.76 12.40
N GLU A 334 0.43 12.77 11.74
CA GLU A 334 1.72 13.34 12.14
C GLU A 334 1.49 14.59 13.00
N SER A 335 2.17 14.73 14.13
CA SER A 335 2.00 15.86 15.05
C SER A 335 2.88 17.06 14.71
N ARG A 336 4.02 16.83 14.05
CA ARG A 336 5.03 17.85 13.72
C ARG A 336 4.56 18.77 12.60
N LEU A 337 4.50 20.07 12.90
CA LEU A 337 3.99 21.11 12.01
C LEU A 337 4.69 21.16 10.64
N VAL A 338 6.01 21.01 10.59
CA VAL A 338 6.77 21.06 9.33
C VAL A 338 6.32 19.95 8.39
N LEU A 339 6.15 18.72 8.91
CA LEU A 339 5.70 17.58 8.11
C LEU A 339 4.22 17.70 7.74
N LYS A 340 3.36 18.22 8.64
CA LYS A 340 1.97 18.56 8.28
C LYS A 340 1.91 19.51 7.08
N ILE A 341 2.77 20.53 7.04
CA ILE A 341 2.83 21.47 5.91
C ILE A 341 3.30 20.75 4.64
N VAL A 342 4.32 19.90 4.72
CA VAL A 342 4.77 19.11 3.56
C VAL A 342 3.63 18.25 3.02
N PHE A 343 2.95 17.48 3.85
CA PHE A 343 1.82 16.64 3.42
C PHE A 343 0.60 17.43 2.95
N PHE A 344 0.41 18.65 3.46
CA PHE A 344 -0.66 19.54 3.03
C PHE A 344 -0.39 20.12 1.64
N VAL A 345 0.84 20.59 1.40
CA VAL A 345 1.23 21.26 0.15
C VAL A 345 1.44 20.24 -0.97
N VAL A 346 2.00 19.08 -0.64
CA VAL A 346 2.30 18.02 -1.61
C VAL A 346 1.03 17.22 -1.90
N LYS A 347 0.22 17.75 -2.81
CA LYS A 347 -1.08 17.17 -3.23
C LYS A 347 -1.02 15.70 -3.60
N ILE A 348 0.14 15.21 -4.10
CA ILE A 348 0.26 13.84 -4.58
C ILE A 348 -0.23 12.83 -3.55
N PHE A 349 0.09 12.99 -2.26
CA PHE A 349 -0.31 12.07 -1.18
C PHE A 349 -1.83 11.96 -0.98
N LYS A 350 -2.56 13.05 -1.25
CA LYS A 350 -4.02 13.08 -1.12
C LYS A 350 -4.75 12.71 -2.40
N GLU A 351 -4.18 13.05 -3.55
CA GLU A 351 -4.87 12.96 -4.83
C GLU A 351 -4.66 11.60 -5.52
N TRP A 352 -3.51 10.95 -5.33
CA TRP A 352 -3.25 9.69 -6.03
C TRP A 352 -4.28 8.60 -5.72
N PRO A 353 -4.74 8.37 -4.46
CA PRO A 353 -5.72 7.32 -4.19
C PRO A 353 -7.09 7.62 -4.82
N LYS A 354 -7.45 8.91 -4.90
CA LYS A 354 -8.72 9.37 -5.48
C LYS A 354 -8.84 9.09 -6.96
N SER A 355 -7.71 8.91 -7.63
CA SER A 355 -7.69 8.54 -9.04
C SER A 355 -7.98 7.07 -9.29
N TYR A 356 -8.14 6.24 -8.26
CA TYR A 356 -8.35 4.80 -8.39
C TYR A 356 -9.83 4.44 -8.21
N VAL A 357 -10.33 3.52 -9.02
CA VAL A 357 -11.61 2.86 -8.80
C VAL A 357 -11.44 1.36 -9.01
N TRP A 358 -11.91 0.57 -8.06
CA TRP A 358 -11.99 -0.88 -8.22
C TRP A 358 -13.40 -1.28 -8.55
N ASN A 359 -13.53 -2.18 -9.52
CA ASN A 359 -14.81 -2.74 -9.91
C ASN A 359 -14.71 -4.27 -9.88
N ALA A 360 -15.75 -4.93 -9.37
CA ALA A 360 -15.97 -6.35 -9.53
C ALA A 360 -17.36 -6.61 -10.11
N LYS A 361 -17.42 -7.60 -10.99
CA LYS A 361 -18.65 -8.24 -11.43
C LYS A 361 -18.64 -9.66 -10.91
N ILE A 362 -19.61 -9.98 -10.08
CA ILE A 362 -19.77 -11.30 -9.47
C ILE A 362 -21.04 -11.91 -10.05
N ARG A 363 -20.90 -13.02 -10.77
CA ARG A 363 -22.02 -13.75 -11.35
C ARG A 363 -22.30 -14.99 -10.52
N LEU A 364 -23.55 -15.18 -10.14
CA LEU A 364 -24.03 -16.43 -9.56
C LEU A 364 -24.34 -17.41 -10.69
N ASP A 365 -23.72 -18.59 -10.65
CA ASP A 365 -24.05 -19.66 -11.60
C ASP A 365 -25.38 -20.37 -11.24
N GLU A 366 -25.74 -21.41 -11.99
CA GLU A 366 -26.97 -22.18 -11.75
C GLU A 366 -26.99 -22.90 -10.40
N SER A 367 -25.82 -23.22 -9.83
CA SER A 367 -25.64 -23.76 -8.47
C SER A 367 -25.62 -22.68 -7.38
N GLY A 368 -25.60 -21.40 -7.76
CA GLY A 368 -25.46 -20.28 -6.84
C GLY A 368 -24.01 -20.03 -6.41
N GLU A 369 -23.03 -20.66 -7.05
CA GLU A 369 -21.62 -20.41 -6.77
C GLU A 369 -21.17 -19.10 -7.47
N PRO A 370 -20.52 -18.17 -6.74
CA PRO A 370 -20.11 -16.89 -7.30
C PRO A 370 -18.76 -16.98 -8.06
N VAL A 371 -18.78 -16.51 -9.31
CA VAL A 371 -17.58 -16.26 -10.12
C VAL A 371 -17.36 -14.77 -10.28
N MET A 372 -16.15 -14.30 -9.96
CA MET A 372 -15.80 -12.89 -9.96
C MET A 372 -14.81 -12.54 -11.08
N GLN A 373 -15.07 -11.44 -11.78
CA GLN A 373 -14.08 -10.70 -12.54
C GLN A 373 -13.91 -9.31 -11.92
N SER A 374 -12.70 -8.95 -11.53
CA SER A 374 -12.44 -7.66 -10.87
C SER A 374 -11.12 -7.02 -11.29
N GLY A 375 -11.03 -5.71 -11.08
CA GLY A 375 -9.77 -5.00 -11.24
C GLY A 375 -9.84 -3.51 -10.97
N TRP A 376 -8.66 -2.91 -10.83
CA TRP A 376 -8.49 -1.47 -10.66
C TRP A 376 -8.41 -0.75 -12.01
N LYS A 377 -8.93 0.48 -12.01
CA LYS A 377 -8.79 1.42 -13.12
C LYS A 377 -8.44 2.79 -12.56
N ARG A 378 -7.81 3.61 -13.41
CA ARG A 378 -7.59 5.02 -13.12
C ARG A 378 -8.71 5.86 -13.76
N LEU A 379 -9.24 6.82 -13.01
CA LEU A 379 -10.26 7.78 -13.47
C LEU A 379 -9.70 8.84 -14.42
#